data_AF-A0A813IVM8-F1
#
_entry.id   AF-A0A813IVM8-F1
#
_cell.length_a   1.000
_cell.length_b   1.000
_cell.length_c   1.000
_cell.angle_alpha   90.00
_cell.angle_beta   90.00
_cell.angle_gamma   90.00
#
_symmetry.space_group_name_H-M   'P 1'
#
loop_
_entity.id
_entity.type
_entity.pdbx_description
1 polymer ?
#
loop_
_entity_poly.entity_id
_entity_poly.type
_entity_poly.pdbx_seq_one_letter_code
_entity_poly.pdbx_strand_id
1 'polypeptide(L)'
;DTLPPDTALLDRWSRMRTRPADSELVTYWGIWFLTAVVSGAANLFIIILIRAKPHLWNKPFNKYVVSLAFPDSVFSTCCAVTCGLHFMHGTWYGGTVHCDIQTVYAMFGVTASIWMNAVVARQIYRLADAAARQQEYAPPTSRDVMKHVLGVYTFAMVIALLPISTWPGPKANAGLGLACLPLEADMQSTILMWTLYLPCVLVVPVILVACYFFGAYRLLLRHQAMKDTRAVFIVFARLFFVLLFMWLPTGLCLWILGGVVPVSLAWAGGILSHVQGIFSVFLYIRKDDIRSELRSMFCSQGRRANDNNNKNSRVFPEDEGAQAASASARDGMPVPSSSSSFLRATASSSVLDYASLRVQAVEEMRLTERTPMLVVSYRDFVAHGSVPRSSDRLQRPLGEGDITVFVSHRWWGPLIHAPFRRASSFCDAASSYDWNGHVDTDKCHKFQILCRGLRKLAEKHGLDLEKLAIWMDFACIEQDIPELKLAGVESLLSYASRSQFILIPVFPAPAAVQ
;
A
#
# COMPACT_ATOMS: atom_id res chain seq x y z
N ASP A 1 -44.00 17.97 36.64
CA ASP A 1 -43.69 19.06 35.69
C ASP A 1 -43.27 18.54 34.32
N THR A 2 -44.17 17.81 33.65
CA THR A 2 -43.98 17.38 32.27
C THR A 2 -44.71 18.38 31.38
N LEU A 3 -43.93 19.20 30.67
CA LEU A 3 -44.43 20.02 29.56
C LEU A 3 -45.22 19.12 28.57
N PRO A 4 -46.30 19.63 27.94
CA PRO A 4 -46.98 18.91 26.88
C PRO A 4 -45.99 18.36 25.83
N PRO A 5 -46.19 17.17 25.26
CA PRO A 5 -45.22 16.55 24.34
C PRO A 5 -44.84 17.45 23.15
N ASP A 6 -45.77 18.28 22.68
CA ASP A 6 -45.52 19.22 21.58
C ASP A 6 -44.55 20.37 21.96
N THR A 7 -44.56 20.81 23.22
CA THR A 7 -43.66 21.89 23.66
C THR A 7 -42.23 21.39 23.88
N ALA A 8 -42.04 20.11 24.21
CA ALA A 8 -40.71 19.51 24.34
C ALA A 8 -39.96 19.43 22.98
N LEU A 9 -40.67 19.12 21.89
CA LEU A 9 -40.07 19.10 20.54
C LEU A 9 -39.74 20.50 20.03
N LEU A 10 -40.65 21.46 20.22
CA LEU A 10 -40.43 22.87 19.89
C LEU A 10 -39.22 23.44 20.65
N ASP A 11 -39.09 23.09 21.92
CA ASP A 11 -37.94 23.49 22.74
C ASP A 11 -36.63 22.89 22.22
N ARG A 12 -36.61 21.60 21.82
CA ARG A 12 -35.43 20.97 21.20
C ARG A 12 -34.99 21.67 19.90
N TRP A 13 -35.93 21.93 18.98
CA TRP A 13 -35.60 22.62 17.72
C TRP A 13 -35.09 24.05 17.97
N SER A 14 -35.66 24.75 18.95
CA SER A 14 -35.23 26.08 19.35
C SER A 14 -33.82 26.06 19.94
N ARG A 15 -33.53 25.10 20.84
CA ARG A 15 -32.19 24.90 21.43
C ARG A 15 -31.12 24.54 20.41
N MET A 16 -31.45 23.81 19.34
CA MET A 16 -30.47 23.56 18.27
C MET A 16 -30.13 24.83 17.47
N ARG A 17 -30.94 25.88 17.58
CA ARG A 17 -30.73 27.19 16.93
C ARG A 17 -30.23 28.27 17.89
N THR A 18 -30.10 27.98 19.19
CA THR A 18 -29.57 28.98 20.13
C THR A 18 -28.10 29.22 19.84
N ARG A 19 -27.77 30.48 19.58
CA ARG A 19 -26.39 30.92 19.33
C ARG A 19 -25.76 31.46 20.62
N PRO A 20 -24.47 31.22 20.86
CA PRO A 20 -23.72 31.89 21.92
C PRO A 20 -23.52 33.37 21.59
N ALA A 21 -22.86 34.10 22.49
CA ALA A 21 -22.50 35.50 22.24
C ALA A 21 -21.59 35.62 21.00
N ASP A 22 -21.73 36.71 20.24
CA ASP A 22 -20.98 36.91 19.00
C ASP A 22 -19.45 36.88 19.25
N SER A 23 -18.98 37.35 20.41
CA SER A 23 -17.56 37.28 20.81
C SER A 23 -17.03 35.84 20.93
N GLU A 24 -17.85 34.92 21.41
CA GLU A 24 -17.50 33.49 21.49
C GLU A 24 -17.49 32.88 20.09
N LEU A 25 -18.48 33.20 19.25
CA LEU A 25 -18.52 32.75 17.85
C LEU A 25 -17.31 33.20 17.05
N VAL A 26 -16.89 34.45 17.21
CA VAL A 26 -15.67 34.97 16.55
C VAL A 26 -14.45 34.17 16.96
N THR A 27 -14.32 33.84 18.25
CA THR A 27 -13.22 33.00 18.74
C THR A 27 -13.27 31.61 18.10
N TYR A 28 -14.46 31.00 18.05
CA TYR A 28 -14.67 29.68 17.46
C TYR A 28 -14.37 29.64 15.96
N TRP A 29 -14.84 30.63 15.20
CA TRP A 29 -14.57 30.74 13.77
C TRP A 29 -13.10 31.02 13.46
N GLY A 30 -12.42 31.82 14.29
CA GLY A 30 -10.98 32.05 14.13
C GLY A 30 -10.15 30.77 14.28
N ILE A 31 -10.49 29.93 15.27
CA ILE A 31 -9.81 28.65 15.48
C ILE A 31 -10.15 27.65 14.37
N TRP A 32 -11.42 27.57 13.95
CA TRP A 32 -11.83 26.75 12.81
C TRP A 32 -11.16 27.17 11.51
N PHE A 33 -11.10 28.46 11.23
CA PHE A 33 -10.40 29.01 10.07
C PHE A 33 -8.96 28.52 10.02
N LEU A 34 -8.19 28.72 11.09
CA LEU A 34 -6.79 28.30 11.14
C LEU A 34 -6.63 26.78 10.95
N THR A 35 -7.46 26.01 11.66
CA THR A 35 -7.43 24.54 11.58
C THR A 35 -7.77 24.04 10.18
N ALA A 36 -8.78 24.65 9.55
CA ALA A 36 -9.24 24.32 8.21
C ALA A 36 -8.21 24.69 7.13
N VAL A 37 -7.50 25.82 7.27
CA VAL A 37 -6.37 26.18 6.38
C VAL A 37 -5.28 25.12 6.44
N VAL A 38 -4.84 24.74 7.65
CA VAL A 38 -3.78 23.72 7.83
C VAL A 38 -4.23 22.37 7.28
N SER A 39 -5.45 21.95 7.57
CA SER A 39 -6.01 20.67 7.11
C SER A 39 -6.18 20.63 5.58
N GLY A 40 -6.72 21.71 4.99
CA GLY A 40 -6.89 21.84 3.55
C GLY A 40 -5.56 21.80 2.81
N ALA A 41 -4.57 22.57 3.28
CA ALA A 41 -3.23 22.61 2.72
C ALA A 41 -2.50 21.26 2.82
N ALA A 42 -2.59 20.59 3.97
CA ALA A 42 -1.96 19.28 4.19
C ALA A 42 -2.53 18.21 3.24
N ASN A 43 -3.86 18.16 3.08
CA ASN A 43 -4.49 17.20 2.16
C ASN A 43 -4.18 17.54 0.69
N LEU A 44 -4.22 18.83 0.32
CA LEU A 44 -3.87 19.26 -1.02
C LEU A 44 -2.41 18.91 -1.37
N PHE A 45 -1.50 19.08 -0.41
CA PHE A 45 -0.10 18.68 -0.57
C PHE A 45 0.05 17.19 -0.90
N ILE A 46 -0.65 16.30 -0.18
CA ILE A 46 -0.61 14.85 -0.48
C ILE A 46 -1.20 14.53 -1.85
N ILE A 47 -2.30 15.18 -2.23
CA ILE A 47 -2.91 15.01 -3.55
C ILE A 47 -1.90 15.40 -4.64
N ILE A 48 -1.27 16.57 -4.51
CA ILE A 48 -0.28 17.07 -5.46
C ILE A 48 0.93 16.13 -5.51
N LEU A 49 1.47 15.72 -4.37
CA LEU A 49 2.62 14.81 -4.27
C LEU A 49 2.38 13.50 -5.02
N ILE A 50 1.26 12.83 -4.76
CA ILE A 50 0.93 11.55 -5.39
C ILE A 50 0.67 11.73 -6.89
N ARG A 51 -0.03 12.80 -7.29
CA ARG A 51 -0.33 13.05 -8.71
C ARG A 51 0.88 13.50 -9.52
N ALA A 52 1.81 14.23 -8.93
CA ALA A 52 3.02 14.70 -9.60
C ALA A 52 4.00 13.57 -9.95
N LYS A 53 3.84 12.39 -9.35
CA LYS A 53 4.77 11.25 -9.47
C LYS A 53 4.07 10.05 -10.10
N PRO A 54 4.31 9.74 -11.39
CA PRO A 54 3.63 8.64 -12.09
C PRO A 54 3.75 7.29 -11.38
N HIS A 55 4.91 6.99 -10.80
CA HIS A 55 5.14 5.74 -10.08
C HIS A 55 4.33 5.62 -8.77
N LEU A 56 3.95 6.74 -8.14
CA LEU A 56 3.03 6.75 -7.00
C LEU A 56 1.59 6.66 -7.49
N TRP A 57 1.21 7.47 -8.48
CA TRP A 57 -0.14 7.53 -9.03
C TRP A 57 -0.60 6.22 -9.65
N ASN A 58 0.29 5.48 -10.32
CA ASN A 58 -0.07 4.24 -11.00
C ASN A 58 -0.43 3.09 -10.05
N LYS A 59 -0.14 3.21 -8.74
CA LYS A 59 -0.54 2.21 -7.74
C LYS A 59 -2.02 2.37 -7.36
N PRO A 60 -2.86 1.31 -7.49
CA PRO A 60 -4.29 1.39 -7.19
C PRO A 60 -4.62 1.91 -5.77
N PHE A 61 -3.84 1.50 -4.76
CA PHE A 61 -4.04 1.96 -3.39
C PHE A 61 -3.77 3.46 -3.20
N ASN A 62 -2.82 4.04 -3.92
CA ASN A 62 -2.53 5.48 -3.82
C ASN A 62 -3.66 6.30 -4.45
N LYS A 63 -4.38 5.75 -5.43
CA LYS A 63 -5.59 6.39 -5.97
C LYS A 63 -6.69 6.46 -4.91
N TYR A 64 -6.91 5.40 -4.12
CA TYR A 64 -7.83 5.47 -2.98
C TYR A 64 -7.41 6.50 -1.94
N VAL A 65 -6.10 6.63 -1.65
CA VAL A 65 -5.58 7.67 -0.74
C VAL A 65 -5.91 9.07 -1.26
N VAL A 66 -5.67 9.34 -2.54
CA VAL A 66 -6.04 10.62 -3.17
C VAL A 66 -7.55 10.85 -3.10
N SER A 67 -8.35 9.81 -3.33
CA SER A 67 -9.82 9.88 -3.24
C SER A 67 -10.36 10.02 -1.82
N LEU A 68 -9.58 9.67 -0.79
CA LEU A 68 -9.90 9.98 0.61
C LEU A 68 -9.50 11.43 0.95
N ALA A 69 -8.31 11.86 0.52
CA ALA A 69 -7.80 13.21 0.80
C ALA A 69 -8.58 14.31 0.08
N PHE A 70 -9.16 14.02 -1.09
CA PHE A 70 -9.90 14.99 -1.88
C PHE A 70 -11.13 15.59 -1.18
N PRO A 71 -12.12 14.80 -0.69
CA PRO A 71 -13.27 15.38 0.00
C PRO A 71 -12.86 16.14 1.28
N ASP A 72 -11.86 15.65 2.02
CA ASP A 72 -11.32 16.33 3.20
C ASP A 72 -10.69 17.69 2.84
N SER A 73 -9.98 17.77 1.70
CA SER A 73 -9.41 19.01 1.16
C SER A 73 -10.47 19.99 0.69
N VAL A 74 -11.52 19.53 0.00
CA VAL A 74 -12.65 20.36 -0.42
C VAL A 74 -13.37 20.92 0.80
N PHE A 75 -13.73 20.05 1.75
CA PHE A 75 -14.40 20.45 2.98
C PHE A 75 -13.60 21.49 3.76
N SER A 76 -12.32 21.23 4.00
CA SER A 76 -11.47 22.11 4.80
C SER A 76 -11.14 23.42 4.09
N THR A 77 -10.88 23.40 2.78
CA THR A 77 -10.60 24.64 2.02
C THR A 77 -11.83 25.54 1.96
N CYS A 78 -13.01 24.96 1.67
CA CYS A 78 -14.25 25.74 1.66
C CYS A 78 -14.60 26.26 3.06
N CYS A 79 -14.45 25.43 4.10
CA CYS A 79 -14.65 25.84 5.49
C CYS A 79 -13.69 26.97 5.91
N ALA A 80 -12.42 26.92 5.48
CA ALA A 80 -11.48 28.00 5.72
C ALA A 80 -11.98 29.33 5.13
N VAL A 81 -12.49 29.33 3.90
CA VAL A 81 -13.05 30.55 3.30
C VAL A 81 -14.26 31.04 4.10
N THR A 82 -15.23 30.17 4.40
CA THR A 82 -16.45 30.57 5.09
C THR A 82 -16.19 31.04 6.52
N CYS A 83 -15.40 30.30 7.30
CA CYS A 83 -15.03 30.68 8.67
C CYS A 83 -14.16 31.94 8.71
N GLY A 84 -13.27 32.13 7.72
CA GLY A 84 -12.51 33.36 7.58
C GLY A 84 -13.42 34.58 7.38
N LEU A 85 -14.43 34.47 6.52
CA LEU A 85 -15.41 35.53 6.32
C LEU A 85 -16.23 35.81 7.59
N HIS A 86 -16.70 34.77 8.29
CA HIS A 86 -17.41 34.93 9.56
C HIS A 86 -16.55 35.61 10.63
N PHE A 87 -15.28 35.20 10.75
CA PHE A 87 -14.31 35.79 11.65
C PHE A 87 -14.07 37.28 11.33
N MET A 88 -13.86 37.63 10.06
CA MET A 88 -13.61 39.01 9.63
C MET A 88 -14.81 39.94 9.85
N HIS A 89 -16.03 39.43 9.66
CA HIS A 89 -17.26 40.22 9.82
C HIS A 89 -17.78 40.27 11.27
N GLY A 90 -17.22 39.48 12.18
CA GLY A 90 -17.68 39.40 13.56
C GLY A 90 -19.05 38.72 13.73
N THR A 91 -19.69 38.29 12.64
CA THR A 91 -21.08 37.83 12.59
C THR A 91 -21.28 36.83 11.45
N TRP A 92 -22.46 36.19 11.42
CA TRP A 92 -22.84 35.33 10.30
C TRP A 92 -22.91 36.12 8.99
N TYR A 93 -22.05 35.76 8.03
CA TYR A 93 -21.93 36.41 6.73
C TYR A 93 -22.63 35.57 5.65
N GLY A 94 -23.26 36.23 4.66
CA GLY A 94 -23.78 35.58 3.46
C GLY A 94 -25.18 34.96 3.54
N GLY A 95 -25.87 35.09 4.68
CA GLY A 95 -27.28 34.73 4.81
C GLY A 95 -27.60 33.26 4.48
N THR A 96 -28.76 33.02 3.86
CA THR A 96 -29.26 31.68 3.51
C THR A 96 -28.45 31.03 2.38
N VAL A 97 -28.08 31.78 1.34
CA VAL A 97 -27.31 31.24 0.21
C VAL A 97 -25.97 30.69 0.67
N HIS A 98 -25.26 31.40 1.54
CA HIS A 98 -23.99 30.91 2.09
C HIS A 98 -24.20 29.70 3.01
N CYS A 99 -25.30 29.67 3.76
CA CYS A 99 -25.70 28.52 4.57
C CYS A 99 -25.95 27.26 3.72
N ASP A 100 -26.62 27.42 2.58
CA ASP A 100 -26.89 26.33 1.63
C ASP A 100 -25.60 25.81 1.02
N ILE A 101 -24.72 26.70 0.54
CA ILE A 101 -23.40 26.35 0.00
C ILE A 101 -22.56 25.61 1.05
N GLN A 102 -22.57 26.11 2.29
CA GLN A 102 -21.86 25.48 3.40
C GLN A 102 -22.38 24.08 3.70
N THR A 103 -23.69 23.92 3.73
CA THR A 103 -24.32 22.61 3.93
C THR A 103 -23.92 21.64 2.83
N VAL A 104 -23.91 22.06 1.56
CA VAL A 104 -23.53 21.20 0.43
C VAL A 104 -22.08 20.73 0.52
N TYR A 105 -21.12 21.64 0.67
CA TYR A 105 -19.71 21.20 0.70
C TYR A 105 -19.39 20.40 1.96
N ALA A 106 -19.99 20.74 3.11
CA ALA A 106 -19.78 20.02 4.36
C ALA A 106 -20.32 18.60 4.26
N MET A 107 -21.57 18.45 3.79
CA MET A 107 -22.19 17.14 3.66
C MET A 107 -21.59 16.29 2.55
N PHE A 108 -21.11 16.90 1.46
CA PHE A 108 -20.33 16.20 0.46
C PHE A 108 -19.03 15.65 1.07
N GLY A 109 -18.27 16.48 1.78
CA GLY A 109 -17.03 16.09 2.43
C GLY A 109 -17.22 14.93 3.41
N VAL A 110 -18.16 15.07 4.35
CA VAL A 110 -18.50 14.06 5.36
C VAL A 110 -18.91 12.74 4.68
N THR A 111 -19.91 12.81 3.79
CA THR A 111 -20.51 11.61 3.19
C THR A 111 -19.50 10.89 2.29
N ALA A 112 -18.78 11.63 1.44
CA ALA A 112 -17.78 11.05 0.56
C ALA A 112 -16.63 10.42 1.36
N SER A 113 -16.13 11.08 2.41
CA SER A 113 -15.03 10.57 3.24
C SER A 113 -15.41 9.26 3.94
N ILE A 114 -16.58 9.20 4.59
CA ILE A 114 -17.04 8.00 5.30
C ILE A 114 -17.31 6.84 4.33
N TRP A 115 -17.97 7.09 3.19
CA TRP A 115 -18.24 6.04 2.20
C TRP A 115 -16.98 5.56 1.46
N MET A 116 -16.03 6.44 1.18
CA MET A 116 -14.72 6.03 0.64
C MET A 116 -13.98 5.11 1.62
N ASN A 117 -14.07 5.36 2.94
CA ASN A 117 -13.55 4.45 3.94
C ASN A 117 -14.23 3.08 3.90
N ALA A 118 -15.55 3.00 3.65
CA ALA A 118 -16.25 1.73 3.45
C ALA A 118 -15.76 0.95 2.22
N VAL A 119 -15.52 1.64 1.11
CA VAL A 119 -14.93 1.03 -0.10
C VAL A 119 -13.53 0.50 0.18
N VAL A 120 -12.69 1.27 0.86
CA VAL A 120 -11.32 0.87 1.22
C VAL A 120 -11.33 -0.32 2.18
N ALA A 121 -12.20 -0.32 3.20
CA ALA A 121 -12.39 -1.44 4.12
C ALA A 121 -12.74 -2.73 3.39
N ARG A 122 -13.63 -2.66 2.39
CA ARG A 122 -13.97 -3.79 1.53
C ARG A 122 -12.76 -4.33 0.76
N GLN A 123 -11.89 -3.47 0.22
CA GLN A 123 -10.68 -3.92 -0.49
C GLN A 123 -9.69 -4.61 0.46
N ILE A 124 -9.54 -4.11 1.68
CA ILE A 124 -8.69 -4.75 2.70
C ILE A 124 -9.24 -6.12 3.09
N TYR A 125 -10.56 -6.23 3.26
CA TYR A 125 -11.20 -7.51 3.50
C TYR A 125 -10.90 -8.51 2.38
N ARG A 126 -11.03 -8.10 1.10
CA ARG A 126 -10.69 -8.97 -0.04
C ARG A 126 -9.22 -9.38 -0.07
N LEU A 127 -8.31 -8.47 0.28
CA LEU A 127 -6.89 -8.78 0.43
C LEU A 127 -6.64 -9.81 1.54
N ALA A 128 -7.30 -9.64 2.70
CA ALA A 128 -7.18 -10.56 3.82
C ALA A 128 -7.79 -11.94 3.50
N ASP A 129 -8.92 -12.00 2.79
CA ASP A 129 -9.56 -13.24 2.33
C ASP A 129 -8.69 -13.98 1.30
N ALA A 130 -8.14 -13.28 0.30
CA ALA A 130 -7.20 -13.87 -0.64
C ALA A 130 -5.96 -14.44 0.08
N ALA A 131 -5.38 -13.68 1.01
CA ALA A 131 -4.25 -14.15 1.81
C ALA A 131 -4.60 -15.37 2.68
N ALA A 132 -5.78 -15.39 3.30
CA ALA A 132 -6.26 -16.53 4.09
C ALA A 132 -6.46 -17.80 3.24
N ARG A 133 -6.88 -17.63 1.98
CA ARG A 133 -7.05 -18.71 1.01
C ARG A 133 -5.77 -19.08 0.26
N GLN A 134 -4.64 -18.44 0.58
CA GLN A 134 -3.38 -18.59 -0.15
C GLN A 134 -3.53 -18.31 -1.67
N GLN A 135 -4.42 -17.39 -2.02
CA GLN A 135 -4.65 -16.96 -3.39
C GLN A 135 -3.91 -15.63 -3.66
N GLU A 136 -3.46 -15.46 -4.90
CA GLU A 136 -2.93 -14.19 -5.34
C GLU A 136 -4.04 -13.12 -5.31
N TYR A 137 -3.80 -12.03 -4.58
CA TYR A 137 -4.72 -10.91 -4.57
C TYR A 137 -4.58 -10.11 -5.87
N ALA A 138 -5.61 -10.13 -6.70
CA ALA A 138 -5.71 -9.25 -7.86
C ALA A 138 -6.17 -7.85 -7.42
N PRO A 139 -5.29 -6.83 -7.39
CA PRO A 139 -5.70 -5.48 -7.02
C PRO A 139 -6.71 -4.91 -8.02
N PRO A 140 -7.63 -4.03 -7.58
CA PRO A 140 -8.58 -3.40 -8.49
C PRO A 140 -7.85 -2.61 -9.56
N THR A 141 -8.34 -2.71 -10.81
CA THR A 141 -7.74 -1.95 -11.90
C THR A 141 -7.98 -0.47 -11.69
N SER A 142 -7.19 0.38 -12.36
CA SER A 142 -7.39 1.83 -12.33
C SER A 142 -8.81 2.25 -12.71
N ARG A 143 -9.43 1.53 -13.66
CA ARG A 143 -10.80 1.79 -14.10
C ARG A 143 -11.80 1.43 -13.00
N ASP A 144 -11.58 0.33 -12.29
CA ASP A 144 -12.45 -0.09 -11.19
C ASP A 144 -12.37 0.89 -10.02
N VAL A 145 -11.16 1.33 -9.66
CA VAL A 145 -10.99 2.38 -8.64
C VAL A 145 -11.77 3.63 -9.03
N MET A 146 -11.68 4.07 -10.28
CA MET A 146 -12.43 5.26 -10.71
C MET A 146 -13.94 5.07 -10.69
N LYS A 147 -14.45 3.88 -11.04
CA LYS A 147 -15.88 3.57 -10.91
C LYS A 147 -16.35 3.65 -9.46
N HIS A 148 -15.57 3.11 -8.52
CA HIS A 148 -15.91 3.20 -7.11
C HIS A 148 -15.95 4.66 -6.62
N VAL A 149 -14.92 5.44 -6.98
CA VAL A 149 -14.81 6.86 -6.57
C VAL A 149 -15.96 7.66 -7.16
N LEU A 150 -16.24 7.51 -8.46
CA LEU A 150 -17.34 8.20 -9.11
C LEU A 150 -18.69 7.84 -8.47
N GLY A 151 -18.93 6.55 -8.22
CA GLY A 151 -20.15 6.10 -7.55
C GLY A 151 -20.33 6.72 -6.17
N VAL A 152 -19.28 6.73 -5.34
CA VAL A 152 -19.32 7.34 -4.00
C VAL A 152 -19.53 8.86 -4.09
N TYR A 153 -18.83 9.56 -4.99
CA TYR A 153 -18.94 11.02 -5.09
C TYR A 153 -20.29 11.46 -5.64
N THR A 154 -20.83 10.75 -6.63
CA THR A 154 -22.18 11.02 -7.13
C THR A 154 -23.21 10.80 -6.02
N PHE A 155 -23.11 9.69 -5.28
CA PHE A 155 -23.99 9.44 -4.14
C PHE A 155 -23.87 10.53 -3.06
N ALA A 156 -22.65 10.88 -2.66
CA ALA A 156 -22.39 11.91 -1.65
C ALA A 156 -22.94 13.28 -2.09
N MET A 157 -22.81 13.64 -3.37
CA MET A 157 -23.36 14.88 -3.91
C MET A 157 -24.89 14.88 -3.88
N VAL A 158 -25.54 13.77 -4.26
CA VAL A 158 -27.00 13.66 -4.17
C VAL A 158 -27.47 13.86 -2.73
N ILE A 159 -26.83 13.18 -1.76
CA ILE A 159 -27.15 13.33 -0.34
C ILE A 159 -26.92 14.78 0.13
N ALA A 160 -25.81 15.40 -0.26
CA ALA A 160 -25.47 16.77 0.11
C ALA A 160 -26.43 17.83 -0.43
N LEU A 161 -27.11 17.56 -1.55
CA LEU A 161 -28.10 18.45 -2.15
C LEU A 161 -29.51 18.29 -1.56
N LEU A 162 -29.79 17.19 -0.85
CA LEU A 162 -31.11 16.97 -0.23
C LEU A 162 -31.54 18.13 0.70
N PRO A 163 -30.68 18.68 1.58
CA PRO A 163 -31.11 19.65 2.57
C PRO A 163 -31.52 21.02 2.01
N ILE A 164 -31.05 21.34 0.80
CA ILE A 164 -31.35 22.60 0.11
C ILE A 164 -32.48 22.44 -0.90
N SER A 165 -32.93 21.20 -1.13
CA SER A 165 -34.04 20.92 -2.03
C SER A 165 -35.38 21.36 -1.43
N THR A 166 -36.37 21.59 -2.28
CA THR A 166 -37.75 21.85 -1.86
C THR A 166 -38.44 20.62 -1.26
N TRP A 167 -37.80 19.44 -1.35
CA TRP A 167 -38.31 18.23 -0.75
C TRP A 167 -38.43 18.41 0.79
N PRO A 168 -39.44 17.82 1.45
CA PRO A 168 -39.59 17.75 2.91
C PRO A 168 -38.43 17.23 3.78
N GLY A 169 -37.22 17.11 3.23
CA GLY A 169 -36.04 16.68 3.96
C GLY A 169 -35.56 17.65 5.05
N PRO A 170 -34.47 17.28 5.75
CA PRO A 170 -33.82 18.16 6.71
C PRO A 170 -33.48 19.50 6.07
N LYS A 171 -33.54 20.60 6.82
CA LYS A 171 -33.28 21.93 6.27
C LYS A 171 -31.89 22.40 6.65
N ALA A 172 -31.19 23.01 5.70
CA ALA A 172 -29.93 23.71 5.96
C ALA A 172 -30.18 24.86 6.95
N ASN A 173 -29.49 24.84 8.09
CA ASN A 173 -29.60 25.91 9.08
C ASN A 173 -28.32 26.01 9.93
N ALA A 174 -28.07 27.19 10.51
CA ALA A 174 -26.89 27.47 11.31
C ALA A 174 -27.02 26.82 12.70
N GLY A 175 -26.53 25.60 12.83
CA GLY A 175 -26.56 24.83 14.07
C GLY A 175 -25.75 25.52 15.15
N LEU A 176 -26.41 25.93 16.23
CA LEU A 176 -25.82 26.69 17.34
C LEU A 176 -25.07 27.96 16.91
N GLY A 177 -25.36 28.49 15.71
CA GLY A 177 -24.60 29.58 15.10
C GLY A 177 -23.18 29.23 14.65
N LEU A 178 -22.75 27.97 14.74
CA LEU A 178 -21.38 27.55 14.44
C LEU A 178 -21.16 27.33 12.94
N ALA A 179 -21.94 26.44 12.34
CA ALA A 179 -21.89 26.08 10.92
C ALA A 179 -23.27 25.69 10.41
N CYS A 180 -23.48 25.82 9.11
CA CYS A 180 -24.68 25.34 8.45
C CYS A 180 -24.63 23.85 8.16
N LEU A 181 -25.60 23.16 8.74
CA LEU A 181 -25.76 21.71 8.65
C LEU A 181 -27.24 21.38 8.43
N PRO A 182 -27.53 20.16 7.96
CA PRO A 182 -28.89 19.65 7.95
C PRO A 182 -29.37 19.50 9.39
N LEU A 183 -30.48 20.16 9.71
CA LEU A 183 -31.09 20.14 11.04
C LEU A 183 -32.58 19.80 10.96
N GLU A 184 -33.10 19.34 12.10
CA GLU A 184 -34.53 19.13 12.31
C GLU A 184 -35.21 20.50 12.41
N ALA A 185 -36.24 20.72 11.60
CA ALA A 185 -37.01 21.96 11.59
C ALA A 185 -38.46 21.79 12.02
N ASP A 186 -39.00 20.59 11.78
CA ASP A 186 -40.38 20.17 12.00
C ASP A 186 -40.42 18.63 12.15
N MET A 187 -41.60 18.05 12.36
CA MET A 187 -41.76 16.60 12.51
C MET A 187 -41.34 15.83 11.25
N GLN A 188 -41.61 16.37 10.06
CA GLN A 188 -41.35 15.69 8.80
C GLN A 188 -39.84 15.59 8.52
N SER A 189 -39.12 16.69 8.67
CA SER A 189 -37.66 16.76 8.62
C SER A 189 -37.02 15.92 9.72
N THR A 190 -37.63 15.84 10.91
CA THR A 190 -37.19 14.94 11.99
C THR A 190 -37.24 13.48 11.54
N ILE A 191 -38.39 13.02 11.04
CA ILE A 191 -38.54 11.64 10.55
C ILE A 191 -37.49 11.35 9.47
N LEU A 192 -37.40 12.19 8.45
CA LEU A 192 -36.46 11.98 7.33
C LEU A 192 -34.99 12.05 7.75
N MET A 193 -34.64 12.91 8.71
CA MET A 193 -33.31 12.98 9.28
C MET A 193 -32.90 11.63 9.88
N TRP A 194 -33.77 11.05 10.70
CA TRP A 194 -33.45 9.86 11.50
C TRP A 194 -33.66 8.54 10.75
N THR A 195 -34.62 8.45 9.83
CA THR A 195 -34.92 7.21 9.12
C THR A 195 -34.16 7.05 7.81
N LEU A 196 -33.71 8.15 7.19
CA LEU A 196 -33.06 8.13 5.89
C LEU A 196 -31.69 8.81 5.93
N TYR A 197 -31.64 10.09 6.30
CA TYR A 197 -30.44 10.92 6.12
C TYR A 197 -29.25 10.45 6.96
N LEU A 198 -29.39 10.39 8.28
CA LEU A 198 -28.32 9.94 9.19
C LEU A 198 -27.94 8.46 8.97
N PRO A 199 -28.89 7.54 8.73
CA PRO A 199 -28.54 6.18 8.34
C PRO A 199 -27.65 6.11 7.10
N CYS A 200 -27.98 6.85 6.05
CA CYS A 200 -27.21 6.89 4.81
C CYS A 200 -25.84 7.57 4.97
N VAL A 201 -25.75 8.68 5.70
CA VAL A 201 -24.51 9.44 5.86
C VAL A 201 -23.53 8.73 6.80
N LEU A 202 -24.02 8.22 7.93
CA LEU A 202 -23.18 7.81 9.04
C LEU A 202 -23.35 6.34 9.41
N VAL A 203 -24.57 5.91 9.75
CA VAL A 203 -24.78 4.60 10.42
C VAL A 203 -24.42 3.43 9.52
N VAL A 204 -24.97 3.38 8.31
CA VAL A 204 -24.74 2.27 7.35
C VAL A 204 -23.26 2.13 7.00
N PRO A 205 -22.55 3.18 6.52
CA PRO A 205 -21.15 3.00 6.14
C PRO A 205 -20.25 2.70 7.35
N VAL A 206 -20.52 3.24 8.54
CA VAL A 206 -19.75 2.88 9.76
C VAL A 206 -19.93 1.40 10.12
N ILE A 207 -21.16 0.87 10.06
CA ILE A 207 -21.43 -0.56 10.28
C ILE A 207 -20.69 -1.41 9.23
N LEU A 208 -20.76 -1.02 7.96
CA LEU A 208 -20.06 -1.74 6.88
C LEU A 208 -18.55 -1.77 7.12
N VAL A 209 -17.95 -0.62 7.46
CA VAL A 209 -16.52 -0.54 7.78
C VAL A 209 -16.19 -1.47 8.95
N ALA A 210 -16.95 -1.41 10.05
CA ALA A 210 -16.73 -2.27 11.21
C ALA A 210 -16.83 -3.77 10.86
N CYS A 211 -17.83 -4.16 10.08
CA CYS A 211 -18.01 -5.54 9.59
C CYS A 211 -16.82 -6.02 8.75
N TYR A 212 -16.38 -5.22 7.77
CA TYR A 212 -15.22 -5.57 6.93
C TYR A 212 -13.92 -5.65 7.73
N PHE A 213 -13.68 -4.71 8.65
CA PHE A 213 -12.50 -4.73 9.51
C PHE A 213 -12.48 -5.93 10.44
N PHE A 214 -13.60 -6.24 11.07
CA PHE A 214 -13.72 -7.39 11.96
C PHE A 214 -13.56 -8.71 11.21
N GLY A 215 -14.14 -8.82 10.01
CA GLY A 215 -13.93 -9.94 9.10
C GLY A 215 -12.45 -10.11 8.73
N ALA A 216 -11.79 -9.03 8.28
CA ALA A 216 -10.39 -9.05 7.92
C ALA A 216 -9.49 -9.41 9.11
N TYR A 217 -9.76 -8.85 10.29
CA TYR A 217 -9.04 -9.15 11.53
C TYR A 217 -9.13 -10.64 11.89
N ARG A 218 -10.33 -11.23 11.83
CA ARG A 218 -10.53 -12.67 12.11
C ARG A 218 -9.75 -13.55 11.13
N LEU A 219 -9.75 -13.21 9.85
CA LEU A 219 -9.02 -13.95 8.81
C LEU A 219 -7.51 -13.89 9.04
N LEU A 220 -6.96 -12.70 9.34
CA LEU A 220 -5.53 -12.51 9.56
C LEU A 220 -5.01 -13.19 10.83
N LEU A 221 -5.82 -13.23 11.90
CA LEU A 221 -5.48 -13.93 13.13
C LEU A 221 -5.43 -15.46 12.96
N ARG A 222 -6.40 -16.03 12.22
CA ARG A 222 -6.51 -17.49 12.08
C ARG A 222 -5.39 -18.09 11.24
N HIS A 223 -4.98 -17.43 10.16
CA HIS A 223 -4.12 -18.05 9.15
C HIS A 223 -2.63 -17.65 9.23
N GLN A 224 -2.16 -17.14 10.37
CA GLN A 224 -0.79 -16.60 10.52
C GLN A 224 -0.36 -15.76 9.30
N ALA A 225 -1.23 -14.86 8.84
CA ALA A 225 -1.04 -14.17 7.56
C ALA A 225 0.34 -13.52 7.43
N MET A 226 0.86 -13.49 6.18
CA MET A 226 2.17 -12.94 5.83
C MET A 226 2.42 -11.56 6.46
N LYS A 227 3.69 -11.31 6.83
CA LYS A 227 4.11 -10.06 7.50
C LYS A 227 3.67 -8.81 6.73
N ASP A 228 3.74 -8.84 5.41
CA ASP A 228 3.40 -7.69 4.54
C ASP A 228 1.91 -7.36 4.56
N THR A 229 1.04 -8.37 4.56
CA THR A 229 -0.41 -8.19 4.66
C THR A 229 -0.79 -7.56 6.00
N ARG A 230 -0.10 -7.95 7.09
CA ARG A 230 -0.32 -7.35 8.42
C ARG A 230 0.07 -5.88 8.45
N ALA A 231 1.17 -5.49 7.81
CA ALA A 231 1.60 -4.09 7.76
C ALA A 231 0.55 -3.21 7.07
N VAL A 232 0.02 -3.66 5.92
CA VAL A 232 -1.06 -2.96 5.21
C VAL A 232 -2.31 -2.86 6.08
N PHE A 233 -2.73 -3.96 6.70
CA PHE A 233 -3.89 -3.97 7.60
C PHE A 233 -3.73 -2.98 8.78
N ILE A 234 -2.55 -2.92 9.42
CA ILE A 234 -2.29 -2.02 10.54
C ILE A 234 -2.41 -0.55 10.12
N VAL A 235 -1.91 -0.18 8.94
CA VAL A 235 -2.02 1.20 8.43
C VAL A 235 -3.49 1.59 8.29
N PHE A 236 -4.31 0.71 7.71
CA PHE A 236 -5.72 1.00 7.53
C PHE A 236 -6.55 0.88 8.80
N ALA A 237 -6.20 0.00 9.73
CA ALA A 237 -6.82 -0.05 11.06
C ALA A 237 -6.60 1.27 11.82
N ARG A 238 -5.43 1.90 11.64
CA ARG A 238 -5.17 3.24 12.17
C ARG A 238 -6.05 4.30 11.50
N LEU A 239 -6.22 4.24 10.18
CA LEU A 239 -7.13 5.16 9.46
C LEU A 239 -8.59 4.99 9.92
N PHE A 240 -9.04 3.75 10.13
CA PHE A 240 -10.37 3.49 10.67
C PHE A 240 -10.53 3.98 12.12
N PHE A 241 -9.50 3.79 12.95
CA PHE A 241 -9.52 4.34 14.30
C PHE A 241 -9.62 5.87 14.28
N VAL A 242 -8.88 6.54 13.38
CA VAL A 242 -9.00 7.99 13.16
C VAL A 242 -10.40 8.36 12.70
N LEU A 243 -11.00 7.60 11.77
CA LEU A 243 -12.38 7.81 11.33
C LEU A 243 -13.35 7.75 12.52
N LEU A 244 -13.32 6.67 13.31
CA LEU A 244 -14.21 6.51 14.45
C LEU A 244 -13.99 7.59 15.51
N PHE A 245 -12.75 7.82 15.90
CA PHE A 245 -12.43 8.73 17.01
C PHE A 245 -12.69 10.19 16.66
N MET A 246 -12.61 10.56 15.38
CA MET A 246 -12.83 11.95 14.96
C MET A 246 -14.28 12.20 14.52
N TRP A 247 -14.88 11.30 13.72
CA TRP A 247 -16.22 11.51 13.19
C TRP A 247 -17.34 11.13 14.15
N LEU A 248 -17.16 10.09 14.98
CA LEU A 248 -18.23 9.65 15.87
C LEU A 248 -18.53 10.70 16.96
N PRO A 249 -17.54 11.33 17.63
CA PRO A 249 -17.82 12.44 18.53
C PRO A 249 -18.44 13.64 17.81
N THR A 250 -17.99 13.95 16.59
CA THR A 250 -18.58 15.02 15.77
C THR A 250 -20.07 14.77 15.54
N GLY A 251 -20.43 13.60 15.02
CA GLY A 251 -21.82 13.27 14.72
C GLY A 251 -22.69 13.13 15.98
N LEU A 252 -22.12 12.61 17.07
CA LEU A 252 -22.79 12.52 18.36
C LEU A 252 -23.09 13.90 18.94
N CYS A 253 -22.11 14.81 18.96
CA CYS A 253 -22.30 16.14 19.55
C CYS A 253 -23.21 17.04 18.69
N LEU A 254 -23.11 16.96 17.36
CA LEU A 254 -23.85 17.84 16.47
C LEU A 254 -25.28 17.38 16.21
N TRP A 255 -25.52 16.09 15.97
CA TRP A 255 -26.84 15.59 15.57
C TRP A 255 -27.60 14.88 16.70
N ILE A 256 -26.91 14.05 17.49
CA ILE A 256 -27.59 13.20 18.50
C ILE A 256 -27.84 13.97 19.79
N LEU A 257 -26.79 14.61 20.31
CA LEU A 257 -26.84 15.37 21.55
C LEU A 257 -27.10 16.87 21.32
N GLY A 258 -27.32 17.27 20.06
CA GLY A 258 -27.62 18.64 19.67
C GLY A 258 -28.79 19.20 20.47
N GLY A 259 -28.57 20.31 21.18
CA GLY A 259 -29.54 20.96 22.08
C GLY A 259 -29.48 20.51 23.54
N VAL A 260 -28.67 19.50 23.87
CA VAL A 260 -28.39 19.05 25.25
C VAL A 260 -26.98 19.42 25.69
N VAL A 261 -26.00 19.29 24.79
CA VAL A 261 -24.60 19.61 25.09
C VAL A 261 -24.33 21.11 25.02
N PRO A 262 -23.40 21.64 25.82
CA PRO A 262 -22.98 23.04 25.71
C PRO A 262 -22.37 23.30 24.33
N VAL A 263 -22.52 24.53 23.83
CA VAL A 263 -22.04 24.94 22.50
C VAL A 263 -20.54 24.69 22.33
N SER A 264 -19.75 24.86 23.39
CA SER A 264 -18.32 24.57 23.39
C SER A 264 -17.99 23.11 23.08
N LEU A 265 -18.83 22.15 23.52
CA LEU A 265 -18.62 20.73 23.23
C LEU A 265 -19.04 20.39 21.79
N ALA A 266 -20.12 20.99 21.30
CA ALA A 266 -20.51 20.88 19.89
C ALA A 266 -19.43 21.46 18.95
N TRP A 267 -18.85 22.60 19.32
CA TRP A 267 -17.72 23.21 18.64
C TRP A 267 -16.47 22.32 18.66
N ALA A 268 -16.15 21.72 19.81
CA ALA A 268 -15.03 20.78 19.93
C ALA A 268 -15.22 19.57 19.02
N GLY A 269 -16.46 19.06 18.92
CA GLY A 269 -16.84 18.05 17.92
C GLY A 269 -16.52 18.51 16.50
N GLY A 270 -16.96 19.72 16.10
CA GLY A 270 -16.65 20.27 14.79
C GLY A 270 -15.14 20.43 14.52
N ILE A 271 -14.33 20.79 15.52
CA ILE A 271 -12.85 20.81 15.39
C ILE A 271 -12.30 19.45 15.03
N LEU A 272 -12.74 18.39 15.71
CA LEU A 272 -12.22 17.04 15.50
C LEU A 272 -12.38 16.60 14.05
N SER A 273 -13.47 17.01 13.39
CA SER A 273 -13.70 16.73 11.97
C SER A 273 -12.61 17.33 11.05
N HIS A 274 -12.11 18.54 11.32
CA HIS A 274 -11.03 19.14 10.55
C HIS A 274 -9.67 18.55 10.88
N VAL A 275 -9.43 18.24 12.16
CA VAL A 275 -8.19 17.63 12.64
C VAL A 275 -7.98 16.24 12.03
N GLN A 276 -9.05 15.50 11.72
CA GLN A 276 -8.98 14.22 11.02
C GLN A 276 -8.17 14.30 9.72
N GLY A 277 -8.37 15.34 8.91
CA GLY A 277 -7.62 15.52 7.65
C GLY A 277 -6.12 15.62 7.88
N ILE A 278 -5.69 16.35 8.92
CA ILE A 278 -4.29 16.49 9.32
C ILE A 278 -3.72 15.13 9.75
N PHE A 279 -4.41 14.40 10.62
CA PHE A 279 -3.99 13.08 11.08
C PHE A 279 -3.92 12.05 9.94
N SER A 280 -4.84 12.14 8.97
CA SER A 280 -4.86 11.25 7.82
C SER A 280 -3.64 11.47 6.93
N VAL A 281 -3.24 12.72 6.70
CA VAL A 281 -1.98 13.06 6.01
C VAL A 281 -0.77 12.47 6.73
N PHE A 282 -0.68 12.58 8.05
CA PHE A 282 0.40 11.95 8.81
C PHE A 282 0.44 10.43 8.64
N LEU A 283 -0.72 9.77 8.57
CA LEU A 283 -0.80 8.33 8.31
C LEU A 283 -0.40 8.00 6.87
N TYR A 284 -0.77 8.82 5.88
CA TYR A 284 -0.36 8.62 4.48
C TYR A 284 1.15 8.78 4.30
N ILE A 285 1.77 9.77 4.95
CA ILE A 285 3.23 10.01 4.90
C ILE A 285 4.02 8.85 5.49
N ARG A 286 3.44 8.08 6.42
CA ARG A 286 4.10 6.89 7.00
C ARG A 286 4.19 5.71 6.04
N LYS A 287 3.47 5.73 4.92
CA LYS A 287 3.57 4.70 3.89
C LYS A 287 4.93 4.76 3.20
N ASP A 288 5.61 3.62 3.05
CA ASP A 288 7.02 3.58 2.63
C ASP A 288 7.31 4.24 1.29
N ASP A 289 6.43 4.07 0.30
CA ASP A 289 6.62 4.66 -1.04
C ASP A 289 6.41 6.18 -1.05
N ILE A 290 5.44 6.69 -0.29
CA ILE A 290 5.24 8.13 -0.10
C ILE A 290 6.39 8.72 0.73
N ARG A 291 6.79 8.03 1.80
CA ARG A 291 7.90 8.43 2.68
C ARG A 291 9.23 8.49 1.96
N SER A 292 9.54 7.50 1.11
CA SER A 292 10.78 7.48 0.33
C SER A 292 10.84 8.65 -0.63
N GLU A 293 9.71 9.01 -1.25
CA GLU A 293 9.66 10.15 -2.18
C GLU A 293 9.74 11.49 -1.44
N LEU A 294 9.15 11.62 -0.25
CA LEU A 294 9.35 12.80 0.58
C LEU A 294 10.81 12.95 1.01
N ARG A 295 11.45 11.85 1.45
CA ARG A 295 12.89 11.86 1.77
C ARG A 295 13.71 12.22 0.55
N SER A 296 13.38 11.73 -0.64
CA SER A 296 14.10 12.08 -1.86
C SER A 296 13.99 13.58 -2.16
N MET A 297 12.82 14.19 -1.98
CA MET A 297 12.64 15.64 -2.13
C MET A 297 13.49 16.46 -1.16
N PHE A 298 13.53 16.08 0.12
CA PHE A 298 14.29 16.83 1.13
C PHE A 298 15.80 16.52 1.14
N CYS A 299 16.22 15.30 0.80
CA CYS A 299 17.63 14.90 0.82
C CYS A 299 18.38 15.12 -0.52
N SER A 300 17.69 15.09 -1.67
CA SER A 300 18.33 15.27 -2.98
C SER A 300 18.78 16.71 -3.25
N GLN A 301 18.26 17.68 -2.49
CA GLN A 301 18.75 19.05 -2.50
C GLN A 301 20.22 19.14 -2.07
N GLY A 302 20.72 18.18 -1.27
CA GLY A 302 22.13 18.08 -0.92
C GLY A 302 23.03 17.41 -1.98
N ARG A 303 22.50 16.49 -2.82
CA ARG A 303 23.30 15.81 -3.85
C ARG A 303 23.44 16.60 -5.14
N ARG A 304 22.41 17.33 -5.58
CA ARG A 304 22.52 18.19 -6.77
C ARG A 304 23.51 19.35 -6.59
N ALA A 305 23.69 19.85 -5.37
CA ALA A 305 24.73 20.83 -5.06
C ALA A 305 26.15 20.24 -5.18
N ASN A 306 26.32 18.97 -4.80
CA ASN A 306 27.64 18.32 -4.82
C ASN A 306 28.04 17.83 -6.23
N ASP A 307 27.07 17.35 -7.03
CA ASP A 307 27.34 16.95 -8.42
C ASP A 307 27.64 18.15 -9.35
N ASN A 308 27.06 19.32 -9.07
CA ASN A 308 27.38 20.55 -9.80
C ASN A 308 28.75 21.13 -9.42
N ASN A 309 29.18 21.01 -8.16
CA ASN A 309 30.54 21.39 -7.76
C ASN A 309 31.59 20.46 -8.41
N ASN A 310 31.30 19.16 -8.51
CA ASN A 310 32.24 18.19 -9.07
C ASN A 310 32.35 18.26 -10.61
N LYS A 311 31.32 18.80 -11.30
CA LYS A 311 31.37 19.06 -12.75
C LYS A 311 32.19 20.30 -13.12
N ASN A 312 32.28 21.31 -12.24
CA ASN A 312 33.14 22.47 -12.48
C ASN A 312 34.63 22.19 -12.21
N SER A 313 34.98 21.08 -11.56
CA SER A 313 36.38 20.70 -11.28
C SER A 313 37.04 19.83 -12.36
N ARG A 314 36.34 19.50 -13.45
CA ARG A 314 36.87 18.66 -14.55
C ARG A 314 36.80 19.35 -15.91
N VAL A 315 37.26 20.59 -15.97
CA VAL A 315 37.70 21.20 -17.24
C VAL A 315 39.23 21.19 -17.22
N PHE A 316 39.82 20.08 -17.64
CA PHE A 316 41.18 20.05 -18.15
C PHE A 316 41.09 20.01 -19.69
N PRO A 317 41.85 20.85 -20.41
CA PRO A 317 41.93 20.79 -21.86
C PRO A 317 42.99 19.75 -22.24
N GLU A 318 42.60 18.67 -22.91
CA GLU A 318 43.53 17.83 -23.66
C GLU A 318 42.94 17.54 -25.05
N ASP A 319 43.52 18.26 -26.01
CA ASP A 319 44.10 17.80 -27.26
C ASP A 319 43.31 17.05 -28.34
N GLU A 320 43.45 17.66 -29.50
CA GLU A 320 43.18 17.23 -30.87
C GLU A 320 43.78 15.87 -31.21
N GLY A 321 43.06 15.07 -32.01
CA GLY A 321 43.71 13.97 -32.73
C GLY A 321 42.78 12.95 -33.39
N ALA A 322 42.83 12.94 -34.74
CA ALA A 322 42.53 11.84 -35.65
C ALA A 322 41.07 11.62 -36.12
N GLN A 323 40.83 12.19 -37.31
CA GLN A 323 39.92 11.76 -38.36
C GLN A 323 40.17 10.30 -38.81
N ALA A 324 39.14 9.59 -39.28
CA ALA A 324 38.96 9.23 -40.71
C ALA A 324 37.94 8.09 -40.96
N ALA A 325 36.93 8.44 -41.77
CA ALA A 325 36.33 7.70 -42.90
C ALA A 325 35.96 6.20 -42.82
N SER A 326 34.70 5.88 -43.15
CA SER A 326 34.36 5.36 -44.47
C SER A 326 32.84 5.30 -44.70
N ALA A 327 32.44 5.71 -45.90
CA ALA A 327 31.09 5.62 -46.46
C ALA A 327 31.05 4.46 -47.46
N SER A 328 29.89 3.82 -47.65
CA SER A 328 29.53 3.15 -48.91
C SER A 328 28.03 2.88 -48.97
N ALA A 329 27.50 3.04 -50.18
CA ALA A 329 26.11 3.11 -50.59
C ALA A 329 25.47 1.73 -50.88
N ARG A 330 24.12 1.70 -50.99
CA ARG A 330 23.39 1.19 -52.19
C ARG A 330 21.85 1.27 -52.06
N ASP A 331 21.27 2.05 -52.97
CA ASP A 331 20.11 1.83 -53.86
C ASP A 331 18.96 0.84 -53.51
N GLY A 332 17.72 1.38 -53.54
CA GLY A 332 16.80 1.16 -54.67
C GLY A 332 15.71 0.07 -54.62
N MET A 333 14.50 0.43 -54.14
CA MET A 333 13.11 0.07 -54.58
C MET A 333 12.68 -1.42 -54.79
N PRO A 334 11.36 -1.79 -54.87
CA PRO A 334 10.14 -0.98 -54.97
C PRO A 334 8.98 -1.34 -54.01
N VAL A 335 7.97 -0.46 -54.01
CA VAL A 335 6.60 -0.62 -53.49
C VAL A 335 5.82 -1.67 -54.30
N PRO A 336 4.88 -2.39 -53.68
CA PRO A 336 3.58 -2.55 -54.33
C PRO A 336 2.38 -2.29 -53.42
N SER A 337 1.33 -1.95 -54.15
CA SER A 337 -0.01 -1.51 -53.81
C SER A 337 -0.89 -2.50 -53.03
N SER A 338 -1.77 -1.89 -52.24
CA SER A 338 -3.10 -2.32 -51.82
C SER A 338 -3.74 -3.50 -52.59
N SER A 339 -4.17 -4.51 -51.85
CA SER A 339 -5.43 -5.20 -52.13
C SER A 339 -5.96 -5.88 -50.86
N SER A 340 -7.16 -5.45 -50.50
CA SER A 340 -8.04 -6.05 -49.51
C SER A 340 -8.42 -7.48 -49.91
N SER A 341 -8.12 -8.46 -49.08
CA SER A 341 -8.91 -9.69 -49.04
C SER A 341 -8.91 -10.28 -47.63
N PHE A 342 -10.12 -10.25 -47.07
CA PHE A 342 -10.63 -11.10 -46.02
C PHE A 342 -10.03 -12.51 -46.06
N LEU A 343 -9.19 -12.86 -45.10
CA LEU A 343 -8.87 -14.26 -44.80
C LEU A 343 -9.18 -14.56 -43.34
N ARG A 344 -10.19 -15.43 -43.22
CA ARG A 344 -10.70 -16.12 -42.05
C ARG A 344 -9.54 -16.85 -41.36
N ALA A 345 -8.96 -16.24 -40.32
CA ALA A 345 -8.01 -16.90 -39.44
C ALA A 345 -8.77 -17.94 -38.60
N THR A 346 -8.79 -19.17 -39.11
CA THR A 346 -9.07 -20.37 -38.33
C THR A 346 -8.07 -20.41 -37.18
N ALA A 347 -8.57 -20.27 -35.95
CA ALA A 347 -7.84 -20.56 -34.73
C ALA A 347 -7.54 -22.08 -34.70
N SER A 348 -6.49 -22.46 -35.44
CA SER A 348 -5.74 -23.68 -35.18
C SER A 348 -5.05 -23.45 -33.85
N SER A 349 -5.61 -24.01 -32.78
CA SER A 349 -4.92 -24.18 -31.52
C SER A 349 -3.72 -25.10 -31.76
N SER A 350 -2.59 -24.52 -32.18
CA SER A 350 -1.32 -25.16 -31.94
C SER A 350 -1.19 -25.23 -30.44
N VAL A 351 -1.38 -26.41 -29.90
CA VAL A 351 -0.79 -26.79 -28.62
C VAL A 351 0.70 -26.52 -28.83
N LEU A 352 1.15 -25.34 -28.40
CA LEU A 352 2.56 -25.00 -28.33
C LEU A 352 3.21 -26.15 -27.60
N ASP A 353 4.03 -26.91 -28.33
CA ASP A 353 4.70 -28.07 -27.80
C ASP A 353 5.56 -27.60 -26.62
N TYR A 354 5.08 -27.90 -25.42
CA TYR A 354 5.68 -27.43 -24.17
C TYR A 354 7.13 -27.92 -24.06
N ALA A 355 7.47 -29.04 -24.73
CA ALA A 355 8.84 -29.52 -24.83
C ALA A 355 9.73 -28.53 -25.63
N SER A 356 9.25 -28.06 -26.78
CA SER A 356 9.98 -27.09 -27.62
C SER A 356 10.23 -25.75 -26.89
N LEU A 357 9.22 -25.22 -26.18
CA LEU A 357 9.34 -24.00 -25.39
C LEU A 357 10.31 -24.17 -24.21
N ARG A 358 10.30 -25.33 -23.55
CA ARG A 358 11.23 -25.62 -22.47
C ARG A 358 12.67 -25.68 -22.97
N VAL A 359 12.92 -26.31 -24.12
CA VAL A 359 14.25 -26.36 -24.74
C VAL A 359 14.73 -24.95 -25.10
N GLN A 360 13.86 -24.14 -25.72
CA GLN A 360 14.20 -22.77 -26.10
C GLN A 360 14.51 -21.89 -24.88
N ALA A 361 13.71 -21.98 -23.80
CA ALA A 361 13.93 -21.23 -22.58
C ALA A 361 15.25 -21.63 -21.88
N VAL A 362 15.58 -22.94 -21.85
CA VAL A 362 16.85 -23.42 -21.29
C VAL A 362 18.04 -22.91 -22.11
N GLU A 363 17.93 -22.87 -23.43
CA GLU A 363 19.01 -22.37 -24.28
C GLU A 363 19.17 -20.85 -24.17
N GLU A 364 18.07 -20.10 -24.08
CA GLU A 364 18.13 -18.65 -23.83
C GLU A 364 18.76 -18.34 -22.46
N MET A 365 18.39 -19.10 -21.42
CA MET A 365 19.01 -18.98 -20.10
C MET A 365 20.51 -19.31 -20.16
N ARG A 366 20.92 -20.30 -20.97
CA ARG A 366 22.32 -20.65 -21.19
C ARG A 366 23.10 -19.51 -21.84
N LEU A 367 22.51 -18.78 -22.78
CA LEU A 367 23.12 -17.60 -23.40
C LEU A 367 23.30 -16.43 -22.42
N THR A 368 22.54 -16.40 -21.33
CA THR A 368 22.66 -15.40 -20.27
C THR A 368 23.62 -15.79 -19.14
N GLU A 369 24.19 -17.01 -19.17
CA GLU A 369 25.17 -17.47 -18.18
C GLU A 369 26.44 -16.61 -18.25
N ARG A 370 26.77 -15.93 -17.15
CA ARG A 370 27.99 -15.14 -17.03
C ARG A 370 29.16 -15.95 -16.48
N THR A 371 28.89 -17.12 -15.93
CA THR A 371 29.89 -18.05 -15.39
C THR A 371 29.54 -19.48 -15.80
N PRO A 372 30.52 -20.41 -15.86
CA PRO A 372 30.23 -21.82 -16.06
C PRO A 372 29.60 -22.44 -14.80
N MET A 373 28.69 -23.38 -14.98
CA MET A 373 28.14 -24.17 -13.87
C MET A 373 29.23 -25.05 -13.26
N LEU A 374 29.62 -24.72 -12.03
CA LEU A 374 30.56 -25.49 -11.24
C LEU A 374 29.82 -26.30 -10.19
N VAL A 375 30.25 -27.54 -9.99
CA VAL A 375 29.62 -28.51 -9.07
C VAL A 375 30.67 -29.16 -8.18
N VAL A 376 30.24 -29.73 -7.06
CA VAL A 376 31.07 -30.57 -6.17
C VAL A 376 30.55 -31.98 -6.26
N SER A 377 31.42 -32.97 -6.50
CA SER A 377 30.97 -34.37 -6.51
C SER A 377 30.46 -34.77 -5.11
N TYR A 378 29.46 -35.65 -5.04
CA TYR A 378 28.97 -36.13 -3.74
C TYR A 378 30.08 -36.79 -2.92
N ARG A 379 30.99 -37.53 -3.57
CA ARG A 379 32.17 -38.13 -2.95
C ARG A 379 33.07 -37.07 -2.30
N ASP A 380 33.43 -36.02 -3.03
CA ASP A 380 34.31 -34.96 -2.51
C ASP A 380 33.60 -34.14 -1.42
N PHE A 381 32.30 -33.90 -1.57
CA PHE A 381 31.49 -33.23 -0.57
C PHE A 381 31.47 -34.01 0.75
N VAL A 382 31.23 -35.32 0.71
CA VAL A 382 31.24 -36.17 1.90
C VAL A 382 32.65 -36.24 2.51
N ALA A 383 33.68 -36.38 1.68
CA ALA A 383 35.07 -36.44 2.14
C ALA A 383 35.53 -35.15 2.84
N HIS A 384 35.00 -33.99 2.44
CA HIS A 384 35.29 -32.71 3.09
C HIS A 384 34.75 -32.61 4.52
N GLY A 385 33.66 -33.29 4.83
CA GLY A 385 33.10 -33.33 6.19
C GLY A 385 32.42 -32.04 6.67
N SER A 386 32.30 -31.03 5.82
CA SER A 386 31.60 -29.77 6.07
C SER A 386 31.06 -29.18 4.75
N VAL A 387 30.24 -28.12 4.83
CA VAL A 387 29.80 -27.41 3.61
C VAL A 387 30.99 -26.64 3.01
N PRO A 388 31.50 -27.00 1.81
CA PRO A 388 32.71 -26.39 1.22
C PRO A 388 32.55 -24.93 0.83
N ARG A 389 33.67 -24.23 0.92
CA ARG A 389 33.87 -22.88 0.41
C ARG A 389 34.43 -22.83 -1.01
N SER A 390 34.29 -21.67 -1.66
CA SER A 390 34.99 -21.37 -2.91
C SER A 390 36.51 -21.53 -2.78
N SER A 391 37.09 -21.08 -1.66
CA SER A 391 38.51 -21.23 -1.30
C SER A 391 39.00 -22.68 -1.18
N ASP A 392 38.10 -23.65 -0.93
CA ASP A 392 38.47 -25.05 -0.71
C ASP A 392 38.79 -25.78 -2.02
N ARG A 393 38.49 -25.16 -3.17
CA ARG A 393 38.83 -25.64 -4.52
C ARG A 393 38.31 -27.05 -4.85
N LEU A 394 37.17 -27.43 -4.28
CA LEU A 394 36.49 -28.70 -4.59
C LEU A 394 35.58 -28.61 -5.83
N GLN A 395 35.48 -27.43 -6.44
CA GLN A 395 34.61 -27.21 -7.59
C GLN A 395 35.21 -27.81 -8.87
N ARG A 396 34.38 -28.47 -9.67
CA ARG A 396 34.73 -28.95 -11.01
C ARG A 396 33.65 -28.57 -12.03
N PRO A 397 33.99 -28.52 -13.33
CA PRO A 397 32.99 -28.43 -14.38
C PRO A 397 32.00 -29.60 -14.29
N LEU A 398 30.77 -29.35 -14.74
CA LEU A 398 29.77 -30.39 -14.89
C LEU A 398 30.22 -31.42 -15.94
N GLY A 399 30.30 -32.69 -15.54
CA GLY A 399 30.73 -33.80 -16.39
C GLY A 399 29.57 -34.44 -17.15
N GLU A 400 29.90 -35.14 -18.23
CA GLU A 400 28.91 -35.92 -18.98
C GLU A 400 28.43 -37.11 -18.13
N GLY A 401 27.11 -37.22 -17.95
CA GLY A 401 26.50 -38.27 -17.11
C GLY A 401 26.34 -37.92 -15.63
N ASP A 402 26.75 -36.72 -15.21
CA ASP A 402 26.46 -36.22 -13.86
C ASP A 402 24.95 -36.03 -13.64
N ILE A 403 24.50 -36.39 -12.44
CA ILE A 403 23.15 -36.13 -11.94
C ILE A 403 23.22 -34.93 -11.01
N THR A 404 22.75 -33.78 -11.48
CA THR A 404 22.85 -32.53 -10.72
C THR A 404 21.71 -32.33 -9.74
N VAL A 405 22.08 -31.92 -8.53
CA VAL A 405 21.15 -31.57 -7.46
C VAL A 405 21.42 -30.14 -7.02
N PHE A 406 20.41 -29.29 -7.20
CA PHE A 406 20.39 -27.94 -6.64
C PHE A 406 20.07 -28.02 -5.16
N VAL A 407 20.98 -27.54 -4.31
CA VAL A 407 20.77 -27.50 -2.86
C VAL A 407 20.48 -26.07 -2.41
N SER A 408 19.24 -25.80 -1.99
CA SER A 408 18.85 -24.49 -1.47
C SER A 408 19.07 -24.41 0.04
N HIS A 409 20.28 -24.06 0.48
CA HIS A 409 20.62 -24.03 1.91
C HIS A 409 20.58 -22.62 2.54
N ARG A 410 20.62 -21.53 1.75
CA ARG A 410 20.64 -20.14 2.26
C ARG A 410 19.46 -19.75 3.15
N TRP A 411 18.33 -20.43 3.01
CA TRP A 411 17.15 -20.20 3.85
C TRP A 411 17.33 -20.70 5.29
N TRP A 412 18.40 -21.46 5.54
CA TRP A 412 18.79 -21.86 6.89
C TRP A 412 19.71 -20.81 7.49
N GLY A 413 19.12 -19.79 8.14
CA GLY A 413 19.84 -19.05 9.17
C GLY A 413 20.40 -20.01 10.25
N PRO A 414 21.32 -19.57 11.12
CA PRO A 414 21.68 -20.38 12.27
C PRO A 414 20.40 -20.76 13.02
N LEU A 415 20.07 -22.06 13.01
CA LEU A 415 19.01 -22.68 13.80
C LEU A 415 19.47 -22.68 15.27
N ILE A 416 19.78 -21.50 15.81
CA ILE A 416 20.02 -21.34 17.24
C ILE A 416 18.69 -20.91 17.80
N HIS A 417 18.06 -21.88 18.44
CA HIS A 417 17.08 -21.69 19.50
C HIS A 417 17.61 -20.68 20.53
N ALA A 418 17.47 -19.39 20.28
CA ALA A 418 17.28 -18.45 21.36
C ALA A 418 15.81 -18.60 21.77
N PRO A 419 15.49 -19.09 22.98
CA PRO A 419 14.13 -19.00 23.48
C PRO A 419 13.69 -17.55 23.37
N PHE A 420 12.46 -17.37 22.92
CA PHE A 420 11.76 -16.11 22.67
C PHE A 420 11.68 -15.24 23.94
N ARG A 421 12.82 -14.77 24.47
CA ARG A 421 12.87 -13.69 25.46
C ARG A 421 12.66 -12.40 24.68
N ARG A 422 11.69 -11.61 25.16
CA ARG A 422 11.41 -10.24 24.71
C ARG A 422 12.72 -9.43 24.62
N ALA A 423 13.32 -9.35 23.44
CA ALA A 423 14.22 -8.27 23.11
C ALA A 423 13.33 -7.04 22.85
N SER A 424 13.45 -6.03 23.70
CA SER A 424 12.64 -4.82 23.71
C SER A 424 12.97 -3.82 22.60
N SER A 425 13.85 -4.17 21.66
CA SER A 425 14.11 -3.37 20.47
C SER A 425 14.46 -4.29 19.30
N PHE A 426 13.82 -4.05 18.15
CA PHE A 426 14.10 -4.77 16.90
C PHE A 426 15.45 -4.33 16.27
N CYS A 427 16.04 -3.25 16.76
CA CYS A 427 17.28 -2.68 16.24
C CYS A 427 18.54 -3.33 16.84
N ASP A 428 18.50 -3.79 18.10
CA ASP A 428 19.70 -4.37 18.75
C ASP A 428 19.89 -5.85 18.44
N ALA A 429 18.86 -6.56 17.98
CA ALA A 429 18.99 -7.94 17.52
C ALA A 429 19.66 -8.05 16.13
N ALA A 430 19.53 -7.02 15.29
CA ALA A 430 20.04 -7.04 13.92
C ALA A 430 21.57 -6.85 13.82
N SER A 431 22.24 -6.35 14.87
CA SER A 431 23.69 -6.14 14.89
C SER A 431 24.49 -7.36 15.34
N SER A 432 23.83 -8.41 15.86
CA SER A 432 24.47 -9.67 16.27
C SER A 432 24.19 -10.86 15.35
N TYR A 433 23.30 -10.69 14.36
CA TYR A 433 23.28 -11.59 13.20
C TYR A 433 24.48 -11.22 12.35
N ASP A 434 25.60 -11.87 12.64
CA ASP A 434 26.70 -11.94 11.72
C ASP A 434 26.20 -12.63 10.46
N TRP A 435 25.74 -11.83 9.49
CA TRP A 435 25.36 -12.30 8.16
C TRP A 435 26.56 -12.91 7.42
N ASN A 436 27.78 -12.75 7.95
CA ASN A 436 29.00 -13.42 7.47
C ASN A 436 29.30 -14.73 8.25
N GLY A 437 28.48 -15.09 9.24
CA GLY A 437 28.63 -16.30 10.03
C GLY A 437 28.37 -17.54 9.18
N HIS A 438 29.47 -18.17 8.77
CA HIS A 438 29.45 -19.41 7.99
C HIS A 438 28.51 -20.43 8.63
N VAL A 439 27.73 -21.07 7.78
CA VAL A 439 26.39 -21.49 8.16
C VAL A 439 26.38 -22.86 8.85
N ASP A 440 27.52 -23.57 8.84
CA ASP A 440 27.75 -24.76 9.63
C ASP A 440 28.38 -24.39 10.98
N THR A 441 27.64 -24.62 12.07
CA THR A 441 28.17 -24.56 13.44
C THR A 441 29.36 -25.51 13.59
N ASP A 442 30.17 -25.38 14.65
CA ASP A 442 31.24 -26.35 15.01
C ASP A 442 30.81 -27.83 15.01
N LYS A 443 29.50 -28.11 15.05
CA LYS A 443 28.89 -29.44 15.02
C LYS A 443 28.50 -29.96 13.63
N CYS A 444 28.73 -29.22 12.56
CA CYS A 444 28.43 -29.59 11.17
C CYS A 444 26.98 -30.07 10.91
N HIS A 445 26.00 -29.55 11.63
CA HIS A 445 24.61 -30.04 11.53
C HIS A 445 24.02 -29.89 10.13
N LYS A 446 24.35 -28.81 9.40
CA LYS A 446 23.76 -28.58 8.07
C LYS A 446 24.35 -29.53 7.06
N PHE A 447 25.66 -29.70 7.08
CA PHE A 447 26.35 -30.71 6.29
C PHE A 447 25.73 -32.11 6.50
N GLN A 448 25.52 -32.52 7.77
CA GLN A 448 24.92 -33.82 8.07
C GLN A 448 23.50 -33.99 7.51
N ILE A 449 22.66 -32.96 7.60
CA ILE A 449 21.29 -33.02 7.05
C ILE A 449 21.33 -33.07 5.52
N LEU A 450 22.21 -32.30 4.87
CA LEU A 450 22.39 -32.34 3.42
C LEU A 450 22.85 -33.73 2.96
N CYS A 451 23.86 -34.30 3.60
CA CYS A 451 24.34 -35.67 3.32
C CYS A 451 23.22 -36.71 3.49
N ARG A 452 22.37 -36.57 4.50
CA ARG A 452 21.20 -37.45 4.70
C ARG A 452 20.14 -37.25 3.62
N GLY A 453 19.85 -36.00 3.26
CA GLY A 453 18.88 -35.64 2.22
C GLY A 453 19.28 -36.17 0.85
N LEU A 454 20.56 -36.00 0.48
CA LEU A 454 21.13 -36.50 -0.77
C LEU A 454 21.11 -38.03 -0.85
N ARG A 455 21.48 -38.73 0.23
CA ARG A 455 21.36 -40.20 0.29
C ARG A 455 19.92 -40.68 0.13
N LYS A 456 18.97 -40.04 0.81
CA LYS A 456 17.56 -40.40 0.70
C LYS A 456 16.98 -40.08 -0.68
N LEU A 457 17.43 -39.01 -1.32
CA LEU A 457 17.10 -38.69 -2.70
C LEU A 457 17.62 -39.78 -3.65
N ALA A 458 18.89 -40.18 -3.50
CA ALA A 458 19.50 -41.24 -4.31
C ALA A 458 18.78 -42.57 -4.15
N GLU A 459 18.52 -43.00 -2.91
CA GLU A 459 17.77 -44.21 -2.58
C GLU A 459 16.36 -44.20 -3.20
N LYS A 460 15.64 -43.08 -3.04
CA LYS A 460 14.26 -42.94 -3.54
C LYS A 460 14.17 -43.05 -5.06
N HIS A 461 15.17 -42.56 -5.79
CA HIS A 461 15.16 -42.48 -7.24
C HIS A 461 16.11 -43.49 -7.91
N GLY A 462 16.73 -44.41 -7.15
CA GLY A 462 17.67 -45.39 -7.67
C GLY A 462 18.91 -44.77 -8.32
N LEU A 463 19.40 -43.64 -7.78
CA LEU A 463 20.53 -42.90 -8.35
C LEU A 463 21.86 -43.45 -7.84
N ASP A 464 22.86 -43.43 -8.71
CA ASP A 464 24.25 -43.72 -8.35
C ASP A 464 24.87 -42.52 -7.61
N LEU A 465 25.29 -42.74 -6.37
CA LEU A 465 25.92 -41.71 -5.52
C LEU A 465 27.23 -41.19 -6.11
N GLU A 466 27.95 -41.98 -6.90
CA GLU A 466 29.21 -41.54 -7.53
C GLU A 466 28.97 -40.56 -8.69
N LYS A 467 27.77 -40.58 -9.28
CA LYS A 467 27.37 -39.66 -10.36
C LYS A 467 26.67 -38.40 -9.84
N LEU A 468 26.43 -38.30 -8.54
CA LEU A 468 25.76 -37.14 -7.97
C LEU A 468 26.69 -35.93 -7.93
N ALA A 469 26.27 -34.87 -8.63
CA ALA A 469 26.95 -33.59 -8.69
C ALA A 469 26.12 -32.54 -7.94
N ILE A 470 26.67 -32.04 -6.85
CA ILE A 470 25.97 -31.10 -5.98
C ILE A 470 26.27 -29.69 -6.48
N TRP A 471 25.22 -28.98 -6.88
CA TRP A 471 25.29 -27.55 -7.08
C TRP A 471 24.80 -26.86 -5.81
N MET A 472 25.66 -26.05 -5.21
CA MET A 472 25.33 -25.22 -4.07
C MET A 472 25.53 -23.76 -4.45
N ASP A 473 24.54 -22.94 -4.13
CA ASP A 473 24.58 -21.48 -4.22
C ASP A 473 25.87 -20.90 -3.62
N PHE A 474 26.41 -21.40 -2.50
CA PHE A 474 27.66 -20.90 -1.91
C PHE A 474 28.87 -21.03 -2.86
N ALA A 475 29.02 -22.19 -3.55
CA ALA A 475 30.19 -22.46 -4.38
C ALA A 475 30.27 -21.54 -5.63
N CYS A 476 29.16 -20.91 -6.02
CA CYS A 476 29.11 -19.97 -7.14
C CYS A 476 28.83 -18.51 -6.72
N ILE A 477 28.23 -18.24 -5.55
CA ILE A 477 27.75 -16.90 -5.15
C ILE A 477 28.49 -16.32 -3.94
N GLU A 478 29.06 -17.13 -3.05
CA GLU A 478 29.99 -16.63 -2.02
C GLU A 478 31.42 -16.82 -2.50
N GLN A 479 31.70 -16.02 -3.53
CA GLN A 479 33.02 -15.76 -4.04
C GLN A 479 33.61 -14.62 -3.19
N ASP A 480 34.85 -14.79 -2.75
CA ASP A 480 35.63 -13.71 -2.12
C ASP A 480 35.85 -12.54 -3.11
N ILE A 481 35.68 -12.81 -4.40
CA ILE A 481 35.77 -11.86 -5.52
C ILE A 481 34.35 -11.35 -5.88
N PRO A 482 34.04 -10.05 -5.66
CA PRO A 482 32.71 -9.48 -5.87
C PRO A 482 32.14 -9.67 -7.29
N GLU A 483 33.00 -9.62 -8.31
CA GLU A 483 32.61 -9.74 -9.71
C GLU A 483 32.10 -11.16 -10.03
N LEU A 484 32.82 -12.19 -9.55
CA LEU A 484 32.41 -13.58 -9.70
C LEU A 484 31.13 -13.87 -8.92
N LYS A 485 30.98 -13.25 -7.74
CA LYS A 485 29.75 -13.33 -6.94
C LYS A 485 28.55 -12.79 -7.72
N LEU A 486 28.67 -11.62 -8.33
CA LEU A 486 27.58 -11.04 -9.13
C LEU A 486 27.26 -11.92 -10.35
N ALA A 487 28.27 -12.36 -11.08
CA ALA A 487 28.10 -13.22 -12.26
C ALA A 487 27.45 -14.58 -11.90
N GLY A 488 27.78 -15.13 -10.72
CA GLY A 488 27.14 -16.32 -10.17
C GLY A 488 25.66 -16.10 -9.81
N VAL A 489 25.32 -14.94 -9.23
CA VAL A 489 23.92 -14.56 -8.92
C VAL A 489 23.10 -14.45 -10.20
N GLU A 490 23.64 -13.79 -11.22
CA GLU A 490 22.97 -13.62 -12.51
C GLU A 490 22.72 -14.96 -13.23
N SER A 491 23.59 -15.96 -12.99
CA SER A 491 23.49 -17.28 -13.63
C SER A 491 22.63 -18.29 -12.83
N LEU A 492 22.14 -17.92 -11.64
CA LEU A 492 21.46 -18.84 -10.70
C LEU A 492 20.20 -19.49 -11.30
N LEU A 493 19.38 -18.71 -12.02
CA LEU A 493 18.16 -19.24 -12.63
C LEU A 493 18.49 -20.32 -13.67
N SER A 494 19.55 -20.12 -14.46
CA SER A 494 20.00 -21.11 -15.42
C SER A 494 20.42 -22.41 -14.72
N TYR A 495 21.26 -22.31 -13.68
CA TYR A 495 21.74 -23.48 -12.94
C TYR A 495 20.61 -24.26 -12.25
N ALA A 496 19.65 -23.55 -11.64
CA ALA A 496 18.48 -24.17 -11.03
C ALA A 496 17.62 -24.89 -12.08
N SER A 497 17.43 -24.29 -13.25
CA SER A 497 16.63 -24.87 -14.34
C SER A 497 17.25 -26.12 -14.98
N ARG A 498 18.58 -26.20 -14.96
CA ARG A 498 19.38 -27.33 -15.47
C ARG A 498 19.52 -28.47 -14.46
N SER A 499 19.20 -28.21 -13.20
CA SER A 499 19.30 -29.21 -12.14
C SER A 499 18.20 -30.27 -12.26
N GLN A 500 18.56 -31.56 -12.25
CA GLN A 500 17.57 -32.65 -12.33
C GLN A 500 16.74 -32.74 -11.05
N PHE A 501 17.33 -32.40 -9.91
CA PHE A 501 16.64 -32.37 -8.63
C PHE A 501 16.88 -31.07 -7.89
N ILE A 502 15.89 -30.65 -7.11
CA ILE A 502 16.00 -29.53 -6.18
C ILE A 502 15.79 -30.08 -4.77
N LEU A 503 16.84 -30.04 -3.97
CA LEU A 503 16.79 -30.38 -2.56
C LEU A 503 16.55 -29.10 -1.76
N ILE A 504 15.29 -28.92 -1.32
CA ILE A 504 14.89 -27.84 -0.42
C ILE A 504 14.67 -28.44 0.97
N PRO A 505 15.59 -28.19 1.91
CA PRO A 505 15.41 -28.67 3.26
C PRO A 505 14.36 -27.81 4.00
N VAL A 506 13.28 -28.42 4.48
CA VAL A 506 12.17 -27.71 5.17
C VAL A 506 12.18 -27.98 6.67
N PHE A 507 11.84 -26.95 7.46
CA PHE A 507 11.59 -27.05 8.90
C PHE A 507 10.30 -26.28 9.27
N PRO A 508 9.39 -26.85 10.09
CA PRO A 508 9.39 -28.22 10.61
C PRO A 508 9.12 -29.25 9.50
N ALA A 509 9.17 -30.55 9.84
CA ALA A 509 8.87 -31.63 8.89
C ALA A 509 7.53 -31.38 8.19
N PRO A 510 7.34 -31.72 6.90
CA PRO A 510 6.12 -31.45 6.15
C PRO A 510 4.83 -31.96 6.82
N ALA A 511 4.91 -33.05 7.57
CA ALA A 511 3.79 -33.60 8.35
C ALA A 511 3.33 -32.71 9.53
N ALA A 512 4.09 -31.66 9.86
CA ALA A 512 3.71 -30.61 10.80
C ALA A 512 3.25 -29.32 10.10
N VAL A 513 3.20 -29.31 8.76
CA VAL A 513 2.78 -28.19 7.90
C VAL A 513 1.46 -28.51 7.17
N GLN A 514 1.09 -29.79 7.05
CA GLN A 514 -0.27 -30.24 6.78
C GLN A 514 -1.07 -30.27 8.08
#